data_AF-A0A552LDM5-F1
#
_entry.id   AF-A0A552LDM5-F1
#
_cell.length_a   1.000
_cell.length_b   1.000
_cell.length_c   1.000
_cell.angle_alpha   90.00
_cell.angle_beta   90.00
_cell.angle_gamma   90.00
#
_symmetry.space_group_name_H-M   'P 1'
#
loop_
_entity.id
_entity.type
_entity.pdbx_description
1 polymer ?
#
loop_
_entity_poly.entity_id
_entity_poly.type
_entity_poly.pdbx_seq_one_letter_code
_entity_poly.pdbx_strand_id
1 'polypeptide(L)'
;MKALVVKPHPVIWLSSLCVAFFLVPCPGLALTVQEVPNPRQVSGGWVTDKAEILQPETETQLNQMIARLEAKNGAEIAVVTVPETAPAASPKEFTTNLFNYWKIGKKGQDNGVLFLISVKDRRVEIETGYGVEGILPDGKVGNIIETQITPRFRQKDFDGGTLAGTRAIIVSLEPSLSKELTQDTPQNNSRGVQHFWMWLVGLKQISSPNKA
;
A
#
# COMPACT_ATOMS: atom_id res chain seq x y z
N MET A 1 86.73 38.27 13.48
CA MET A 1 85.49 38.23 12.67
C MET A 1 84.79 36.91 12.97
N LYS A 2 83.66 36.93 13.69
CA LYS A 2 82.91 35.73 14.08
C LYS A 2 81.95 35.37 12.94
N ALA A 3 82.16 34.25 12.26
CA ALA A 3 81.22 33.72 11.28
C ALA A 3 80.32 32.67 11.95
N LEU A 4 79.02 32.89 11.80
CA LEU A 4 77.91 32.23 12.47
C LEU A 4 77.75 30.77 12.01
N VAL A 5 77.61 29.88 12.99
CA VAL A 5 77.22 28.47 12.83
C VAL A 5 75.75 28.41 12.44
N VAL A 6 75.45 27.86 11.25
CA VAL A 6 74.07 27.55 10.82
C VAL A 6 73.87 26.03 10.97
N LYS A 7 72.99 25.62 11.89
CA LYS A 7 72.51 24.23 11.99
C LYS A 7 71.25 24.07 11.14
N PRO A 8 71.17 23.12 10.19
CA PRO A 8 69.90 22.77 9.57
C PRO A 8 69.05 21.88 10.50
N HIS A 9 67.76 22.20 10.60
CA HIS A 9 66.73 21.52 11.39
C HIS A 9 66.29 20.18 10.74
N PRO A 10 65.77 19.21 11.53
CA PRO A 10 65.29 17.93 11.02
C PRO A 10 64.05 18.13 10.14
N VAL A 11 64.12 17.69 8.88
CA VAL A 11 62.96 17.64 7.98
C VAL A 11 62.09 16.46 8.40
N ILE A 12 60.97 16.79 9.05
CA ILE A 12 59.90 15.84 9.38
C ILE A 12 59.22 15.46 8.06
N TRP A 13 59.38 14.22 7.61
CA TRP A 13 58.62 13.66 6.49
C TRP A 13 57.17 13.43 6.93
N LEU A 14 56.33 14.47 6.82
CA LEU A 14 54.91 14.33 7.01
C LEU A 14 54.22 14.05 5.66
N SER A 15 53.50 12.93 5.64
CA SER A 15 52.25 12.69 4.92
C SER A 15 52.22 12.73 3.39
N SER A 16 52.04 11.55 2.80
CA SER A 16 51.02 11.34 1.76
C SER A 16 50.51 9.91 1.83
N LEU A 17 49.63 9.65 2.79
CA LEU A 17 48.72 8.51 2.70
C LEU A 17 47.61 8.96 1.73
N CYS A 18 47.79 8.68 0.45
CA CYS A 18 46.71 8.79 -0.53
C CYS A 18 45.63 7.79 -0.13
N VAL A 19 44.62 8.25 0.63
CA VAL A 19 43.37 7.53 0.78
C VAL A 19 42.68 7.61 -0.58
N ALA A 20 42.96 6.64 -1.45
CA ALA A 20 42.16 6.38 -2.62
C ALA A 20 40.75 6.02 -2.12
N PHE A 21 39.87 7.03 -2.12
CA PHE A 21 38.44 6.85 -1.90
C PHE A 21 37.93 6.02 -3.09
N PHE A 22 37.97 4.69 -2.95
CA PHE A 22 37.33 3.78 -3.87
C PHE A 22 35.85 4.18 -3.91
N LEU A 23 35.46 4.82 -5.01
CA LEU A 23 34.08 5.08 -5.35
C LEU A 23 33.46 3.70 -5.60
N VAL A 24 33.05 3.01 -4.53
CA VAL A 24 32.32 1.75 -4.63
C VAL A 24 31.01 2.12 -5.31
N PRO A 25 30.78 1.71 -6.59
CA PRO A 25 29.48 1.92 -7.18
C PRO A 25 28.49 1.13 -6.34
N CYS A 26 27.58 1.83 -5.66
CA CYS A 26 26.48 1.20 -4.96
C CYS A 26 25.67 0.48 -6.04
N PRO A 27 25.63 -0.87 -6.08
CA PRO A 27 24.75 -1.56 -7.01
C PRO A 27 23.34 -1.05 -6.72
N GLY A 28 22.70 -0.44 -7.72
CA GLY A 28 21.33 0.02 -7.58
C GLY A 28 20.50 -1.18 -7.12
N LEU A 29 19.85 -1.05 -5.96
CA LEU A 29 19.02 -2.11 -5.41
C LEU A 29 17.86 -2.33 -6.38
N ALA A 30 18.00 -3.35 -7.20
CA ALA A 30 17.02 -3.74 -8.19
C ALA A 30 15.94 -4.53 -7.46
N LEU A 31 14.69 -4.06 -7.48
CA LEU A 31 13.63 -4.70 -6.71
C LEU A 31 13.28 -6.04 -7.35
N THR A 32 13.54 -7.13 -6.64
CA THR A 32 13.16 -8.48 -7.07
C THR A 32 11.84 -8.91 -6.42
N VAL A 33 11.12 -9.88 -7.01
CA VAL A 33 9.86 -10.39 -6.44
C VAL A 33 10.07 -11.00 -5.04
N GLN A 34 11.29 -11.44 -4.72
CA GLN A 34 11.65 -11.98 -3.40
C GLN A 34 11.77 -10.90 -2.32
N GLU A 35 12.02 -9.65 -2.71
CA GLU A 35 12.18 -8.51 -1.79
C GLU A 35 10.85 -7.85 -1.42
N VAL A 36 9.78 -8.15 -2.17
CA VAL A 36 8.42 -7.78 -1.80
C VAL A 36 7.92 -8.80 -0.76
N PRO A 37 7.72 -8.39 0.50
CA PRO A 37 7.27 -9.30 1.55
C PRO A 37 5.84 -9.75 1.27
N ASN A 38 5.58 -11.05 1.38
CA ASN A 38 4.21 -11.56 1.29
C ASN A 38 3.46 -11.17 2.58
N PRO A 39 2.37 -10.38 2.50
CA PRO A 39 1.68 -9.88 3.67
C PRO A 39 1.03 -11.00 4.49
N ARG A 40 0.69 -12.13 3.86
CA ARG A 40 0.17 -13.32 4.57
C ARG A 40 1.19 -13.93 5.51
N GLN A 41 2.47 -13.80 5.21
CA GLN A 41 3.57 -14.34 6.01
C GLN A 41 4.05 -13.36 7.07
N VAL A 42 3.94 -12.05 6.81
CA VAL A 42 4.49 -11.01 7.70
C VAL A 42 3.46 -10.47 8.68
N SER A 43 2.26 -10.12 8.21
CA SER A 43 1.22 -9.48 9.02
C SER A 43 -0.07 -10.30 9.11
N GLY A 44 -0.20 -11.37 8.31
CA GLY A 44 -1.46 -12.10 8.13
C GLY A 44 -2.48 -11.35 7.28
N GLY A 45 -2.12 -10.19 6.72
CA GLY A 45 -2.97 -9.37 5.87
C GLY A 45 -2.82 -9.66 4.37
N TRP A 46 -3.33 -8.75 3.56
CA TRP A 46 -3.42 -8.79 2.11
C TRP A 46 -2.75 -7.59 1.42
N VAL A 47 -2.24 -6.63 2.20
CA VAL A 47 -1.67 -5.39 1.68
C VAL A 47 -0.17 -5.32 1.96
N THR A 48 0.59 -4.90 0.95
CA THR A 48 2.02 -4.54 1.09
C THR A 48 2.25 -3.20 0.42
N ASP A 49 2.48 -2.15 1.22
CA ASP A 49 2.76 -0.80 0.72
C ASP A 49 4.27 -0.51 0.72
N LYS A 50 5.02 -1.04 -0.26
CA LYS A 50 6.48 -0.75 -0.36
C LYS A 50 6.77 0.63 -0.92
N ALA A 51 5.79 1.28 -1.54
CA ALA A 51 5.93 2.64 -2.06
C ALA A 51 5.62 3.73 -1.03
N GLU A 52 5.07 3.35 0.15
CA GLU A 52 4.66 4.28 1.20
C GLU A 52 3.69 5.36 0.69
N ILE A 53 2.69 4.92 -0.10
CA ILE A 53 1.70 5.81 -0.73
C ILE A 53 0.29 5.67 -0.14
N LEU A 54 0.08 4.71 0.75
CA LEU A 54 -1.21 4.47 1.40
C LEU A 54 -1.14 4.92 2.85
N GLN A 55 -2.24 5.51 3.34
CA GLN A 55 -2.41 5.75 4.76
C GLN A 55 -2.67 4.44 5.51
N PRO A 56 -2.23 4.31 6.78
CA PRO A 56 -2.48 3.12 7.60
C PRO A 56 -3.98 2.76 7.71
N GLU A 57 -4.86 3.75 7.72
CA GLU A 57 -6.31 3.56 7.71
C GLU A 57 -6.79 2.93 6.41
N THR A 58 -6.18 3.28 5.28
CA THR A 58 -6.47 2.68 3.96
C THR A 58 -6.03 1.24 3.92
N GLU A 59 -4.81 0.93 4.38
CA GLU A 59 -4.35 -0.45 4.49
C GLU A 59 -5.29 -1.29 5.36
N THR A 60 -5.74 -0.75 6.49
CA THR A 60 -6.69 -1.42 7.38
C THR A 60 -8.01 -1.71 6.67
N GLN A 61 -8.58 -0.71 5.98
CA GLN A 61 -9.82 -0.89 5.22
C GLN A 61 -9.67 -1.92 4.10
N LEU A 62 -8.58 -1.88 3.33
CA LEU A 62 -8.30 -2.86 2.28
C LEU A 62 -8.24 -4.27 2.86
N ASN A 63 -7.47 -4.48 3.93
CA ASN A 63 -7.38 -5.76 4.62
C ASN A 63 -8.75 -6.29 5.08
N GLN A 64 -9.58 -5.42 5.67
CA GLN A 64 -10.93 -5.79 6.12
C GLN A 64 -11.83 -6.20 4.95
N MET A 65 -11.88 -5.38 3.89
CA MET A 65 -12.72 -5.67 2.72
C MET A 65 -12.33 -6.99 2.05
N ILE A 66 -11.02 -7.21 1.89
CA ILE A 66 -10.50 -8.44 1.27
C ILE A 66 -10.75 -9.65 2.16
N ALA A 67 -10.54 -9.55 3.48
CA ALA A 67 -10.81 -10.65 4.40
C ALA A 67 -12.30 -11.04 4.40
N ARG A 68 -13.21 -10.07 4.24
CA ARG A 68 -14.65 -10.37 4.09
C ARG A 68 -14.96 -11.12 2.80
N LEU A 69 -14.35 -10.74 1.68
CA LEU A 69 -14.48 -11.49 0.42
C LEU A 69 -13.96 -12.92 0.59
N GLU A 70 -12.75 -13.08 1.14
CA GLU A 70 -12.14 -14.40 1.39
C GLU A 70 -13.06 -15.26 2.26
N ALA A 71 -13.61 -14.71 3.33
CA ALA A 71 -14.55 -15.43 4.20
C ALA A 71 -15.87 -15.79 3.50
N LYS A 72 -16.30 -14.97 2.54
CA LYS A 72 -17.58 -15.11 1.85
C LYS A 72 -17.55 -16.16 0.74
N ASN A 73 -16.50 -16.19 -0.08
CA ASN A 73 -16.42 -17.09 -1.24
C ASN A 73 -15.03 -17.70 -1.47
N GLY A 74 -14.07 -17.47 -0.58
CA GLY A 74 -12.73 -18.05 -0.65
C GLY A 74 -11.77 -17.37 -1.63
N ALA A 75 -12.20 -16.36 -2.39
CA ALA A 75 -11.31 -15.63 -3.31
C ALA A 75 -10.26 -14.81 -2.54
N GLU A 76 -9.04 -14.77 -3.10
CA GLU A 76 -7.91 -14.08 -2.47
C GLU A 76 -7.53 -12.87 -3.32
N ILE A 77 -7.41 -11.69 -2.70
CA ILE A 77 -6.91 -10.49 -3.38
C ILE A 77 -5.67 -10.02 -2.62
N ALA A 78 -4.55 -9.82 -3.30
CA ALA A 78 -3.40 -9.11 -2.73
C ALA A 78 -3.31 -7.72 -3.36
N VAL A 79 -3.04 -6.70 -2.53
CA VAL A 79 -2.78 -5.33 -2.98
C VAL A 79 -1.33 -4.99 -2.68
N VAL A 80 -0.59 -4.61 -3.71
CA VAL A 80 0.85 -4.34 -3.60
C VAL A 80 1.16 -3.00 -4.24
N THR A 81 1.85 -2.14 -3.50
CA THR A 81 2.48 -0.95 -4.07
C THR A 81 3.99 -1.16 -4.10
N VAL A 82 4.65 -0.69 -5.15
CA VAL A 82 6.11 -0.67 -5.26
C VAL A 82 6.58 0.65 -5.86
N PRO A 83 7.78 1.13 -5.50
CA PRO A 83 8.35 2.32 -6.14
C PRO A 83 8.51 2.15 -7.66
N GLU A 84 9.02 0.99 -8.11
CA GLU A 84 9.21 0.62 -9.51
C GLU A 84 9.28 -0.92 -9.65
N THR A 85 9.10 -1.44 -10.87
CA THR A 85 9.21 -2.89 -11.16
C THR A 85 10.53 -3.29 -11.81
N ALA A 86 11.41 -2.33 -12.11
CA ALA A 86 12.75 -2.62 -12.62
C ALA A 86 13.52 -3.48 -11.59
N PRO A 87 14.25 -4.53 -12.04
CA PRO A 87 14.75 -4.71 -13.40
C PRO A 87 13.92 -5.67 -14.28
N ALA A 88 12.68 -6.02 -13.90
CA ALA A 88 11.81 -6.84 -14.75
C ALA A 88 11.59 -6.17 -16.12
N ALA A 89 11.36 -6.94 -17.18
CA ALA A 89 11.24 -6.36 -18.52
C ALA A 89 9.97 -5.52 -18.69
N SER A 90 8.94 -5.76 -17.85
CA SER A 90 7.76 -4.90 -17.75
C SER A 90 7.08 -5.01 -16.39
N PRO A 91 6.24 -4.03 -16.00
CA PRO A 91 5.40 -4.14 -14.81
C PRO A 91 4.45 -5.35 -14.85
N LYS A 92 3.94 -5.70 -16.03
CA LYS A 92 3.12 -6.91 -16.21
C LYS A 92 3.89 -8.16 -15.83
N GLU A 93 5.10 -8.33 -16.39
CA GLU A 93 5.95 -9.48 -16.06
C GLU A 93 6.26 -9.56 -14.56
N PHE A 94 6.60 -8.43 -13.93
CA PHE A 94 6.81 -8.39 -12.48
C PHE A 94 5.56 -8.84 -11.72
N THR A 95 4.38 -8.36 -12.11
CA THR A 95 3.09 -8.71 -11.50
C THR A 95 2.82 -10.21 -11.63
N THR A 96 2.94 -10.76 -12.84
CA THR A 96 2.74 -12.20 -13.09
C THR A 96 3.73 -13.05 -12.29
N ASN A 97 5.00 -12.64 -12.23
CA ASN A 97 6.02 -13.35 -11.46
C ASN A 97 5.73 -13.29 -9.96
N LEU A 98 5.31 -12.15 -9.44
CA LEU A 98 4.95 -11.99 -8.03
C LEU A 98 3.71 -12.83 -7.67
N PHE A 99 2.68 -12.80 -8.52
CA PHE A 99 1.46 -13.60 -8.39
C PHE A 99 1.78 -15.09 -8.27
N ASN A 100 2.61 -15.59 -9.19
CA ASN A 100 3.04 -16.99 -9.22
C ASN A 100 3.94 -17.35 -8.03
N TYR A 101 4.88 -16.46 -7.68
CA TYR A 101 5.81 -16.66 -6.57
C TYR A 101 5.06 -16.77 -5.24
N TRP A 102 4.07 -15.91 -5.02
CA TRP A 102 3.23 -15.94 -3.82
C TRP A 102 2.13 -17.00 -3.85
N LYS A 103 1.85 -17.60 -5.02
CA LYS A 103 0.78 -18.58 -5.23
C LYS A 103 -0.56 -18.05 -4.77
N ILE A 104 -0.92 -16.86 -5.24
CA ILE A 104 -2.16 -16.19 -4.86
C ILE A 104 -3.34 -16.97 -5.44
N GLY A 105 -4.31 -17.31 -4.58
CA GLY A 105 -5.45 -18.16 -4.90
C GLY A 105 -5.39 -19.50 -4.16
N LYS A 106 -6.57 -20.04 -3.84
CA LYS A 106 -6.67 -21.36 -3.21
C LYS A 106 -6.31 -22.45 -4.21
N LYS A 107 -5.51 -23.42 -3.75
CA LYS A 107 -5.10 -24.58 -4.54
C LYS A 107 -6.32 -25.29 -5.16
N GLY A 108 -6.31 -25.43 -6.48
CA GLY A 108 -7.38 -26.11 -7.24
C GLY A 108 -8.63 -25.27 -7.48
N GLN A 109 -8.68 -24.04 -6.97
CA GLN A 109 -9.70 -23.05 -7.30
C GLN A 109 -9.14 -21.92 -8.16
N ASP A 110 -7.84 -21.61 -8.03
CA ASP A 110 -7.14 -20.57 -8.81
C ASP A 110 -7.89 -19.23 -8.79
N ASN A 111 -8.46 -18.91 -7.63
CA ASN A 111 -9.36 -17.77 -7.40
C ASN A 111 -8.62 -16.55 -6.82
N GLY A 112 -7.37 -16.37 -7.22
CA GLY A 112 -6.50 -15.29 -6.79
C GLY A 112 -6.58 -14.06 -7.68
N VAL A 113 -6.32 -12.88 -7.11
CA VAL A 113 -6.12 -11.62 -7.82
C VAL A 113 -4.95 -10.86 -7.19
N LEU A 114 -4.03 -10.33 -7.99
CA LEU A 114 -3.01 -9.38 -7.55
C LEU A 114 -3.26 -8.03 -8.17
N PHE A 115 -3.47 -7.01 -7.35
CA PHE A 115 -3.55 -5.61 -7.77
C PHE A 115 -2.22 -4.91 -7.43
N LEU A 116 -1.39 -4.69 -8.45
CA LEU A 116 -0.10 -4.01 -8.34
C LEU A 116 -0.21 -2.53 -8.76
N ILE A 117 0.40 -1.66 -7.96
CA ILE A 117 0.61 -0.24 -8.27
C ILE A 117 2.12 0.02 -8.30
N SER A 118 2.64 0.41 -9.46
CA SER A 118 4.03 0.86 -9.60
C SER A 118 4.09 2.36 -9.85
N VAL A 119 4.68 3.09 -8.89
CA VAL A 119 4.57 4.56 -8.83
C VAL A 119 5.42 5.24 -9.90
N LYS A 120 6.72 4.91 -9.99
CA LYS A 120 7.63 5.51 -10.98
C LYS A 120 7.30 5.08 -12.40
N ASP A 121 6.84 3.84 -12.58
CA ASP A 121 6.38 3.33 -13.87
C ASP A 121 5.04 3.97 -14.29
N ARG A 122 4.34 4.62 -13.36
CA ARG A 122 2.97 5.15 -13.52
C ARG A 122 2.03 4.09 -14.09
N ARG A 123 2.13 2.88 -13.54
CA ARG A 123 1.47 1.69 -14.07
C ARG A 123 0.68 0.99 -12.98
N VAL A 124 -0.51 0.53 -13.37
CA VAL A 124 -1.34 -0.39 -12.59
C VAL A 124 -1.45 -1.68 -13.39
N GLU A 125 -1.28 -2.79 -12.70
CA GLU A 125 -1.48 -4.13 -13.26
C GLU A 125 -2.41 -4.92 -12.33
N ILE A 126 -3.30 -5.71 -12.92
CA ILE A 126 -4.16 -6.61 -12.17
C ILE A 126 -4.05 -7.98 -12.82
N GLU A 127 -3.43 -8.91 -12.12
CA GLU A 127 -3.29 -10.30 -12.55
C GLU A 127 -4.39 -11.13 -11.91
N THR A 128 -5.10 -11.92 -12.69
CA THR A 128 -6.21 -12.76 -12.24
C THR A 128 -5.87 -14.24 -12.44
N GLY A 129 -6.26 -15.07 -11.46
CA GLY A 129 -6.17 -16.52 -11.59
C GLY A 129 -7.26 -17.08 -12.50
N TYR A 130 -7.01 -18.25 -13.07
CA TYR A 130 -7.91 -18.90 -14.02
C TYR A 130 -9.34 -19.09 -13.49
N GLY A 131 -9.50 -19.39 -12.20
CA GLY A 131 -10.81 -19.63 -11.59
C GLY A 131 -11.71 -18.41 -11.51
N VAL A 132 -11.17 -17.20 -11.66
CA VAL A 132 -11.95 -15.95 -11.63
C VAL A 132 -12.02 -15.25 -12.99
N GLU A 133 -11.32 -15.74 -14.02
CA GLU A 133 -11.27 -15.12 -15.36
C GLU A 133 -12.66 -14.97 -16.00
N GLY A 134 -13.55 -15.95 -15.79
CA GLY A 134 -14.95 -15.87 -16.28
C GLY A 134 -15.76 -14.73 -15.66
N ILE A 135 -15.38 -14.26 -14.48
CA ILE A 135 -16.08 -13.20 -13.72
C ILE A 135 -15.34 -11.85 -13.85
N LEU A 136 -14.01 -11.90 -13.93
CA LEU A 136 -13.06 -10.80 -14.07
C LEU A 136 -12.16 -11.02 -15.31
N PRO A 137 -12.71 -10.99 -16.53
CA PRO A 137 -11.90 -11.05 -17.74
C PRO A 137 -11.12 -9.74 -17.95
N ASP A 138 -10.07 -9.79 -18.77
CA ASP A 138 -9.19 -8.65 -19.09
C ASP A 138 -9.95 -7.36 -19.41
N GLY A 139 -11.02 -7.44 -20.22
CA GLY A 139 -11.81 -6.26 -20.59
C GLY A 139 -12.51 -5.59 -19.39
N LYS A 140 -12.96 -6.38 -18.41
CA LYS A 140 -13.59 -5.87 -17.19
C LYS A 140 -12.55 -5.29 -16.24
N VAL A 141 -11.40 -5.97 -16.12
CA VAL A 141 -10.24 -5.48 -15.36
C VAL A 141 -9.77 -4.13 -15.91
N GLY A 142 -9.58 -4.03 -17.23
CA GLY A 142 -9.22 -2.78 -17.91
C GLY A 142 -10.23 -1.67 -17.65
N ASN A 143 -11.52 -1.98 -17.71
CA ASN A 143 -12.58 -1.00 -17.41
C ASN A 143 -12.54 -0.52 -15.94
N ILE A 144 -12.26 -1.39 -14.98
CA ILE A 144 -12.07 -0.99 -13.56
C ILE A 144 -10.88 -0.04 -13.44
N ILE A 145 -9.75 -0.37 -14.07
CA ILE A 145 -8.55 0.49 -14.07
C ILE A 145 -8.87 1.86 -14.66
N GLU A 146 -9.56 1.92 -15.80
CA GLU A 146 -9.85 3.17 -16.49
C GLU A 146 -10.89 4.05 -15.77
N THR A 147 -11.91 3.43 -15.15
CA THR A 147 -13.06 4.16 -14.61
C THR A 147 -12.97 4.42 -13.10
N GLN A 148 -12.35 3.51 -12.34
CA GLN A 148 -12.30 3.58 -10.87
C GLN A 148 -10.94 4.04 -10.35
N ILE A 149 -9.85 3.58 -10.98
CA ILE A 149 -8.48 3.75 -10.44
C ILE A 149 -7.81 4.97 -11.07
N THR A 150 -7.66 4.98 -12.39
CA THR A 150 -6.89 5.98 -13.15
C THR A 150 -7.32 7.43 -12.89
N PRO A 151 -8.62 7.77 -12.84
CA PRO A 151 -9.05 9.16 -12.61
C PRO A 151 -8.62 9.69 -11.24
N ARG A 152 -8.55 8.82 -10.22
CA ARG A 152 -8.13 9.16 -8.85
C ARG A 152 -6.62 9.29 -8.75
N PHE A 153 -5.88 8.36 -9.35
CA PHE A 153 -4.42 8.41 -9.39
C PHE A 153 -3.91 9.65 -10.14
N ARG A 154 -4.60 10.10 -11.19
CA ARG A 154 -4.31 11.38 -11.86
C ARG A 154 -4.43 12.59 -10.93
N GLN A 155 -5.26 12.50 -9.90
CA GLN A 155 -5.44 13.51 -8.86
C GLN A 155 -4.55 13.26 -7.63
N LYS A 156 -3.64 12.27 -7.69
CA LYS A 156 -2.81 11.80 -6.57
C LYS A 156 -3.61 11.24 -5.38
N ASP A 157 -4.88 10.86 -5.61
CA ASP A 157 -5.72 10.15 -4.65
C ASP A 157 -5.42 8.64 -4.75
N PHE A 158 -4.24 8.23 -4.22
CA PHE A 158 -3.82 6.83 -4.22
C PHE A 158 -4.67 5.99 -3.26
N ASP A 159 -5.00 6.53 -2.09
CA ASP A 159 -5.88 5.90 -1.12
C ASP A 159 -7.25 5.58 -1.73
N GLY A 160 -7.94 6.61 -2.25
CA GLY A 160 -9.26 6.46 -2.83
C GLY A 160 -9.25 5.63 -4.11
N GLY A 161 -8.20 5.73 -4.93
CA GLY A 161 -8.04 4.90 -6.13
C GLY A 161 -7.89 3.42 -5.82
N THR A 162 -7.07 3.09 -4.83
CA THR A 162 -6.83 1.71 -4.41
C THR A 162 -8.06 1.10 -3.73
N LEU A 163 -8.74 1.86 -2.87
CA LEU A 163 -10.01 1.46 -2.25
C LEU A 163 -11.12 1.26 -3.30
N ALA A 164 -11.26 2.19 -4.25
CA ALA A 164 -12.28 2.10 -5.29
C ALA A 164 -12.04 0.91 -6.23
N GLY A 165 -10.79 0.71 -6.67
CA GLY A 165 -10.40 -0.44 -7.49
C GLY A 165 -10.66 -1.76 -6.77
N THR A 166 -10.18 -1.91 -5.54
CA THR A 166 -10.38 -3.11 -4.74
C THR A 166 -11.86 -3.39 -4.50
N ARG A 167 -12.67 -2.36 -4.19
CA ARG A 167 -14.13 -2.51 -4.06
C ARG A 167 -14.78 -3.00 -5.34
N ALA A 168 -14.40 -2.46 -6.49
CA ALA A 168 -14.96 -2.85 -7.78
C ALA A 168 -14.62 -4.31 -8.14
N ILE A 169 -13.40 -4.77 -7.81
CA ILE A 169 -12.98 -6.17 -7.94
C ILE A 169 -13.84 -7.05 -7.02
N ILE A 170 -13.97 -6.69 -5.74
CA ILE A 170 -14.77 -7.46 -4.78
C ILE A 170 -16.23 -7.57 -5.22
N VAL A 171 -16.86 -6.46 -5.62
CA VAL A 171 -18.26 -6.46 -6.09
C VAL A 171 -18.43 -7.28 -7.37
N SER A 172 -17.39 -7.35 -8.21
CA SER A 172 -17.41 -8.20 -9.40
C SER A 172 -17.40 -9.68 -9.03
N LEU A 173 -16.59 -10.07 -8.05
CA LEU A 173 -16.47 -11.45 -7.57
C LEU A 173 -17.65 -11.88 -6.69
N GLU A 174 -18.21 -10.95 -5.94
CA GLU A 174 -19.29 -11.19 -4.99
C GLU A 174 -20.22 -9.97 -4.90
N PRO A 175 -21.22 -9.86 -5.80
CA PRO A 175 -22.13 -8.71 -5.86
C PRO A 175 -22.90 -8.46 -4.56
N SER A 176 -23.11 -9.50 -3.74
CA SER A 176 -23.84 -9.40 -2.47
C SER A 176 -23.15 -8.50 -1.44
N LEU A 177 -21.82 -8.34 -1.53
CA LEU A 177 -21.03 -7.47 -0.63
C LEU A 177 -21.13 -5.98 -0.97
N SER A 178 -21.73 -5.60 -2.10
CA SER A 178 -21.82 -4.20 -2.55
C SER A 178 -22.40 -3.25 -1.50
N LYS A 179 -23.47 -3.66 -0.80
CA LYS A 179 -24.12 -2.84 0.23
C LYS A 179 -23.27 -2.71 1.49
N GLU A 180 -22.63 -3.80 1.92
CA GLU A 180 -21.79 -3.82 3.12
C GLU A 180 -20.58 -2.88 2.96
N LEU A 181 -19.89 -2.95 1.82
CA LEU A 181 -18.72 -2.12 1.53
C LEU A 181 -19.01 -0.63 1.34
N THR A 182 -20.28 -0.26 1.12
CA THR A 182 -20.71 1.15 1.08
C THR A 182 -21.00 1.72 2.46
N GLN A 183 -21.29 0.88 3.45
CA GLN A 183 -21.61 1.31 4.82
C GLN A 183 -20.37 1.54 5.69
N ASP A 184 -19.23 0.95 5.34
CA ASP A 184 -17.95 1.11 6.08
C ASP A 184 -17.17 2.38 5.74
N THR A 185 -17.61 3.16 4.74
CA THR A 185 -16.96 4.46 4.49
C THR A 185 -17.25 5.35 5.70
N PRO A 186 -16.27 6.05 6.30
CA PRO A 186 -16.53 7.00 7.37
C PRO A 186 -17.34 8.18 6.83
N GLN A 187 -18.64 7.99 6.63
CA GLN A 187 -19.59 9.08 6.67
C GLN A 187 -19.61 9.55 8.10
N ASN A 188 -18.73 10.52 8.38
CA ASN A 188 -18.89 11.58 9.35
C ASN A 188 -20.08 11.35 10.30
N ASN A 189 -19.92 10.46 11.27
CA ASN A 189 -20.94 10.16 12.26
C ASN A 189 -20.94 11.24 13.36
N SER A 190 -20.85 12.52 12.94
CA SER A 190 -21.08 13.72 13.75
C SER A 190 -22.51 13.78 14.31
N ARG A 191 -23.39 12.84 13.95
CA ARG A 191 -24.71 12.68 14.59
C ARG A 191 -24.65 11.91 15.91
N GLY A 192 -23.59 11.12 16.18
CA GLY A 192 -23.45 10.37 17.43
C GLY A 192 -22.91 11.20 18.60
N VAL A 193 -22.06 12.20 18.32
CA VAL A 193 -21.42 13.02 19.37
C VAL A 193 -22.32 14.18 19.82
N GLN A 194 -23.22 14.65 18.96
CA GLN A 194 -24.19 15.71 19.31
C GLN A 194 -25.24 15.24 20.34
N HIS A 195 -25.65 13.97 20.30
CA HIS A 195 -26.60 13.43 21.27
C HIS A 195 -25.94 12.99 22.59
N PHE A 196 -24.64 12.63 22.57
CA PHE A 196 -23.92 12.26 23.79
C PHE A 196 -23.69 13.46 24.72
N TRP A 197 -23.42 14.65 24.18
CA TRP A 197 -23.36 15.88 24.97
C TRP A 197 -24.71 16.30 25.55
N MET A 198 -25.83 16.04 24.86
CA MET A 198 -27.17 16.35 25.37
C MET A 198 -27.61 15.44 26.53
N TRP A 199 -27.05 14.24 26.65
CA TRP A 199 -27.32 13.33 27.77
C TRP A 199 -26.48 13.66 29.03
N LEU A 200 -25.26 14.20 28.87
CA LEU A 200 -24.41 14.59 29.99
C LEU A 200 -24.82 15.92 30.66
N VAL A 201 -25.61 16.78 30.01
CA VAL A 201 -26.14 18.03 30.60
C VAL A 201 -27.58 17.82 31.12
N GLY A 202 -27.86 16.64 31.67
CA GLY A 202 -29.11 16.33 32.35
C GLY A 202 -29.32 17.20 33.60
N LEU A 203 -30.15 18.23 33.43
CA LEU A 203 -31.18 18.73 34.36
C LEU A 203 -30.86 18.71 35.86
N LYS A 204 -30.49 19.86 36.40
CA LYS A 204 -30.76 20.19 37.81
C LYS A 204 -31.03 21.68 38.01
N GLN A 205 -32.30 22.07 38.00
CA GLN A 205 -32.74 22.98 39.06
C GLN A 205 -34.21 22.74 39.45
N ILE A 206 -34.33 22.50 40.74
CA ILE A 206 -35.49 22.08 41.52
C ILE A 206 -36.40 23.28 41.79
N SER A 207 -37.69 22.96 41.92
CA SER A 207 -38.83 23.74 42.42
C SER A 207 -38.53 24.89 43.41
N SER A 208 -39.28 25.99 43.27
CA SER A 208 -39.60 26.86 44.41
C SER A 208 -41.09 26.73 44.76
N PRO A 209 -41.45 26.56 46.05
CA PRO A 209 -42.82 26.32 46.48
C PRO A 209 -43.61 27.62 46.68
N ASN A 210 -44.90 27.51 46.42
CA ASN A 210 -45.94 28.49 46.71
C ASN A 210 -46.14 28.67 48.24
N LYS A 211 -46.19 29.91 48.74
CA LYS A 211 -46.91 30.28 49.98
C LYS A 211 -47.38 31.75 49.97
N ALA A 212 -48.70 31.88 50.13
CA ALA A 212 -49.52 32.97 50.67
C ALA A 212 -49.49 34.34 49.96
#